data_AF-A0AAE4YL43-F1
#
_entry.id   AF-A0AAE4YL43-F1
#
_cell.length_a   1.000
_cell.length_b   1.000
_cell.length_c   1.000
_cell.angle_alpha   90.00
_cell.angle_beta   90.00
_cell.angle_gamma   90.00
#
_symmetry.space_group_name_H-M   'P 1'
#
loop_
_entity.id
_entity.type
_entity.pdbx_description
1 polymer ?
#
loop_
_entity_poly.entity_id
_entity_poly.type
_entity_poly.pdbx_seq_one_letter_code
_entity_poly.pdbx_strand_id
1 'polypeptide(L)'
;MHTTSMRGLVQILVVSTSLIVGACSLAFAEEPKIAPVKILEFAPGLSIAKEAENISGSACAATSGASYSCLLIGDEVRFARFFSLSKDGLKSGEQVFILPKEYKDGEQTKEYDETDAEGIAFADGAYYVIGSHGLNKSGEHQPSRYFLYRLTVDPVTGLTGDLGTKDIASAQVTKSGNLEKIIATTPELARYVNMIPDQQGINIEGIAIKGGQLYVSFRGPLIGGGATIGVIGLEDAFRSPSASLTLLPPIKLGDGQGVRDLAAVEGGFLILTGPQRDQAGPAKVCFWKLGETSAKCYGVIKAGPDSSKPEALTLLETTDAKFQVLIMSDGANGGAPAIYNVPR
;
A
#
# COMPACT_ATOMS: atom_id res chain seq x y z
N MET A 1 -73.16 -14.99 70.75
CA MET A 1 -73.28 -14.61 69.33
C MET A 1 -73.42 -13.11 69.25
N HIS A 2 -72.32 -12.39 68.97
CA HIS A 2 -72.34 -11.07 68.35
C HIS A 2 -70.90 -10.78 67.88
N THR A 3 -70.80 -10.54 66.58
CA THR A 3 -69.62 -10.19 65.81
C THR A 3 -69.26 -8.73 65.98
N THR A 4 -67.99 -8.42 66.22
CA THR A 4 -67.45 -7.10 65.83
C THR A 4 -65.98 -7.22 65.43
N SER A 5 -65.74 -6.91 64.17
CA SER A 5 -64.45 -6.89 63.48
C SER A 5 -63.71 -5.58 63.80
N MET A 6 -62.47 -5.67 64.26
CA MET A 6 -61.54 -4.54 64.34
C MET A 6 -60.46 -4.72 63.28
N ARG A 7 -60.45 -3.82 62.29
CA ARG A 7 -59.41 -3.67 61.27
C ARG A 7 -58.20 -2.95 61.87
N GLY A 8 -57.05 -3.62 61.95
CA GLY A 8 -55.76 -2.99 62.18
C GLY A 8 -55.04 -2.76 60.85
N LEU A 9 -54.70 -1.50 60.53
CA LEU A 9 -53.85 -1.15 59.40
C LEU A 9 -52.39 -1.54 59.72
N VAL A 10 -51.77 -2.34 58.86
CA VAL A 10 -50.32 -2.58 58.86
C VAL A 10 -49.71 -1.66 57.80
N GLN A 11 -48.91 -0.68 58.22
CA GLN A 11 -48.07 0.11 57.31
C GLN A 11 -46.82 -0.69 56.95
N ILE A 12 -46.70 -1.07 55.67
CA ILE A 12 -45.49 -1.68 55.12
C ILE A 12 -44.57 -0.55 54.66
N LEU A 13 -43.43 -0.40 55.34
CA LEU A 13 -42.37 0.52 54.95
C LEU A 13 -41.50 -0.16 53.87
N VAL A 14 -41.63 0.29 52.61
CA VAL A 14 -40.77 -0.14 51.50
C VAL A 14 -39.53 0.74 51.50
N VAL A 15 -38.36 0.17 51.82
CA VAL A 15 -37.07 0.85 51.71
C VAL A 15 -36.52 0.61 50.29
N SER A 16 -36.52 1.66 49.48
CA SER A 16 -35.97 1.65 48.13
C SER A 16 -34.44 1.77 48.20
N THR A 17 -33.71 0.66 48.03
CA THR A 17 -32.26 0.68 47.77
C THR A 17 -32.01 1.08 46.32
N SER A 18 -31.63 2.34 46.10
CA SER A 18 -31.15 2.82 44.79
C SER A 18 -29.74 2.29 44.54
N LEU A 19 -29.61 1.32 43.63
CA LEU A 19 -28.32 0.95 43.04
C LEU A 19 -27.87 2.07 42.09
N ILE A 20 -26.82 2.80 42.46
CA ILE A 20 -26.12 3.71 41.55
C ILE A 20 -25.18 2.85 40.70
N VAL A 21 -25.60 2.53 39.48
CA VAL A 21 -24.70 1.96 38.47
C VAL A 21 -23.90 3.12 37.89
N GLY A 22 -22.65 3.26 38.33
CA GLY A 22 -21.70 4.19 37.73
C GLY A 22 -21.40 3.78 36.30
N ALA A 23 -21.90 4.55 35.32
CA ALA A 23 -21.49 4.43 33.94
C ALA A 23 -20.01 4.85 33.82
N CYS A 24 -19.12 3.88 33.84
CA CYS A 24 -17.71 4.09 33.54
C CYS A 24 -17.60 4.29 32.02
N SER A 25 -17.68 5.54 31.57
CA SER A 25 -17.42 5.89 30.18
C SER A 25 -15.96 5.54 29.86
N LEU A 26 -15.73 4.43 29.16
CA LEU A 26 -14.45 4.15 28.54
C LEU A 26 -14.21 5.21 27.47
N ALA A 27 -13.49 6.28 27.83
CA ALA A 27 -12.97 7.22 26.86
C ALA A 27 -11.91 6.48 26.04
N PHE A 28 -12.30 5.98 24.86
CA PHE A 28 -11.34 5.55 23.86
C PHE A 28 -10.54 6.80 23.46
N ALA A 29 -9.26 6.85 23.83
CA ALA A 29 -8.37 7.90 23.36
C ALA A 29 -8.36 7.84 21.83
N GLU A 30 -8.71 8.94 21.18
CA GLU A 30 -8.68 9.04 19.73
C GLU A 30 -7.24 8.81 19.25
N GLU A 31 -7.07 7.91 18.29
CA GLU A 31 -5.75 7.60 17.73
C GLU A 31 -5.13 8.90 17.15
N PRO A 32 -3.84 9.19 17.40
CA PRO A 32 -3.24 10.42 16.94
C PRO A 32 -3.31 10.51 15.41
N LYS A 33 -3.58 11.70 14.88
CA LYS A 33 -3.74 11.95 13.44
C LYS A 33 -2.63 12.84 12.90
N ILE A 34 -2.29 12.65 11.64
CA ILE A 34 -1.46 13.55 10.83
C ILE A 34 -2.32 14.21 9.75
N ALA A 35 -2.04 15.49 9.48
CA ALA A 35 -2.70 16.28 8.45
C ALA A 35 -1.71 16.66 7.34
N PRO A 36 -2.19 16.95 6.12
CA PRO A 36 -1.36 17.52 5.07
C PRO A 36 -0.68 18.79 5.56
N VAL A 37 0.65 18.88 5.43
CA VAL A 37 1.38 20.13 5.64
C VAL A 37 1.51 20.94 4.36
N LYS A 38 1.38 20.28 3.21
CA LYS A 38 1.31 20.91 1.89
C LYS A 38 0.52 20.01 0.96
N ILE A 39 -0.54 20.53 0.36
CA ILE A 39 -1.24 19.88 -0.76
C ILE A 39 -0.58 20.37 -2.05
N LEU A 40 -0.40 19.45 -2.99
CA LEU A 40 0.29 19.67 -4.25
C LEU A 40 -0.65 19.33 -5.40
N GLU A 41 -0.28 19.80 -6.58
CA GLU A 41 -0.91 19.42 -7.84
C GLU A 41 0.18 19.24 -8.89
N PHE A 42 -0.05 18.32 -9.84
CA PHE A 42 0.83 18.16 -10.98
C PHE A 42 0.69 19.36 -11.94
N ALA A 43 1.82 19.95 -12.33
CA ALA A 43 1.89 21.01 -13.32
C ALA A 43 2.90 20.67 -14.44
N PRO A 44 2.45 20.36 -15.67
CA PRO A 44 1.06 20.21 -16.08
C PRO A 44 0.40 18.99 -15.40
N GLY A 45 -0.94 18.99 -15.34
CA GLY A 45 -1.70 17.86 -14.82
C GLY A 45 -1.44 16.57 -15.59
N LEU A 46 -1.75 15.42 -14.97
CA LEU A 46 -1.66 14.12 -15.64
C LEU A 46 -2.69 14.06 -16.76
N SER A 47 -2.22 13.87 -18.00
CA SER A 47 -3.06 14.00 -19.20
C SER A 47 -3.85 12.74 -19.56
N ILE A 48 -3.56 11.62 -18.92
CA ILE A 48 -4.22 10.33 -19.16
C ILE A 48 -5.17 10.05 -18.00
N ALA A 49 -6.49 10.04 -18.25
CA ALA A 49 -7.50 9.85 -17.20
C ALA A 49 -7.30 8.55 -16.41
N LYS A 50 -7.07 7.42 -17.10
CA LYS A 50 -6.78 6.14 -16.44
C LYS A 50 -5.56 6.18 -15.53
N GLU A 51 -4.52 6.94 -15.88
CA GLU A 51 -3.35 7.12 -15.01
C GLU A 51 -3.68 8.06 -13.85
N ALA A 52 -4.39 9.15 -14.13
CA ALA A 52 -4.66 10.20 -13.17
C ALA A 52 -5.64 9.76 -12.06
N GLU A 53 -6.53 8.82 -12.36
CA GLU A 53 -7.54 8.33 -11.42
C GLU A 53 -7.10 7.08 -10.68
N ASN A 54 -6.17 6.29 -11.22
CA ASN A 54 -5.74 5.01 -10.65
C ASN A 54 -4.24 4.98 -10.30
N ILE A 55 -3.85 5.84 -9.36
CA ILE A 55 -2.48 5.90 -8.85
C ILE A 55 -2.33 4.89 -7.70
N SER A 56 -1.47 3.90 -7.91
CA SER A 56 -1.23 2.83 -6.95
C SER A 56 0.10 2.97 -6.21
N GLY A 57 1.05 3.77 -6.70
CA GLY A 57 2.36 3.87 -6.05
C GLY A 57 3.28 4.94 -6.60
N SER A 58 4.23 5.39 -5.77
CA SER A 58 5.34 6.21 -6.24
C SER A 58 6.61 6.07 -5.39
N ALA A 59 7.76 6.17 -6.03
CA ALA A 59 9.06 6.21 -5.36
C ALA A 59 9.94 7.28 -5.99
N CYS A 60 10.94 7.75 -5.24
CA CYS A 60 11.85 8.80 -5.69
C CYS A 60 13.32 8.40 -5.56
N ALA A 61 14.09 8.66 -6.61
CA ALA A 61 15.52 8.85 -6.55
C ALA A 61 15.81 10.27 -6.03
N ALA A 62 16.57 10.37 -4.93
CA ALA A 62 17.09 11.66 -4.50
C ALA A 62 18.05 12.22 -5.56
N THR A 63 17.87 13.49 -5.94
CA THR A 63 18.79 14.23 -6.81
C THR A 63 19.39 15.42 -6.06
N SER A 64 20.27 16.18 -6.71
CA SER A 64 20.93 17.32 -6.07
C SER A 64 19.94 18.41 -5.60
N GLY A 65 20.21 19.01 -4.43
CA GLY A 65 19.55 20.25 -4.00
C GLY A 65 18.07 20.14 -3.63
N ALA A 66 17.68 19.06 -2.93
CA ALA A 66 16.29 18.80 -2.50
C ALA A 66 15.28 18.71 -3.65
N SER A 67 15.76 18.30 -4.81
CA SER A 67 14.92 17.87 -5.93
C SER A 67 14.91 16.35 -5.96
N TYR A 68 13.78 15.78 -6.35
CA TYR A 68 13.59 14.34 -6.50
C TYR A 68 13.19 14.06 -7.93
N SER A 69 13.84 13.07 -8.53
CA SER A 69 13.34 12.41 -9.73
C SER A 69 12.57 11.20 -9.26
N CYS A 70 11.32 11.06 -9.67
CA CYS A 70 10.40 10.08 -9.13
C CYS A 70 9.70 9.33 -10.24
N LEU A 71 9.18 8.16 -9.91
CA LEU A 71 8.40 7.33 -10.80
C LEU A 71 7.02 7.07 -10.17
N LEU A 72 5.97 7.31 -10.94
CA LEU A 72 4.58 7.07 -10.62
C LEU A 72 4.10 5.83 -11.37
N ILE A 73 3.41 4.93 -10.66
CA ILE A 73 2.76 3.75 -11.23
C ILE A 73 1.25 3.82 -11.02
N GLY A 74 0.52 3.12 -11.88
CA GLY A 74 -0.92 2.91 -11.76
C GLY A 74 -1.30 1.55 -12.31
N ASP A 75 -2.40 1.01 -11.81
CA ASP A 75 -2.87 -0.34 -12.12
C ASP A 75 -3.46 -0.45 -13.54
N GLU A 76 -4.09 0.60 -14.05
CA GLU A 76 -4.87 0.65 -15.30
C GLU A 76 -4.05 0.99 -16.57
N VAL A 77 -2.71 0.96 -16.48
CA VAL A 77 -1.80 1.35 -17.56
C VAL A 77 -0.62 0.38 -17.75
N ARG A 78 0.05 0.47 -18.91
CA ARG A 78 1.24 -0.35 -19.27
C ARG A 78 2.58 0.39 -19.15
N PHE A 79 2.54 1.64 -18.73
CA PHE A 79 3.70 2.51 -18.55
C PHE A 79 3.72 3.03 -17.12
N ALA A 80 4.89 3.49 -16.69
CA ALA A 80 5.05 4.33 -15.52
C ALA A 80 5.39 5.76 -15.98
N ARG A 81 5.17 6.76 -15.14
CA ARG A 81 5.48 8.15 -15.48
C ARG A 81 6.54 8.73 -14.57
N PHE A 82 7.58 9.30 -15.17
CA PHE A 82 8.51 10.12 -14.42
C PHE A 82 7.85 11.42 -13.98
N PHE A 83 8.18 11.88 -12.79
CA PHE A 83 7.84 13.22 -12.34
C PHE A 83 8.96 13.78 -11.47
N SER A 84 9.02 15.11 -11.36
CA SER A 84 9.94 15.76 -10.42
C SER A 84 9.17 16.38 -9.27
N LEU A 85 9.71 16.23 -8.05
CA LEU A 85 9.29 17.01 -6.89
C LEU A 85 10.42 17.96 -6.48
N SER A 86 10.11 19.24 -6.34
CA SER A 86 11.02 20.23 -5.77
C SER A 86 10.26 21.26 -4.94
N LYS A 87 10.95 22.31 -4.47
CA LYS A 87 10.31 23.47 -3.84
C LYS A 87 9.23 24.11 -4.71
N ASP A 88 9.37 24.01 -6.04
CA ASP A 88 8.46 24.62 -7.03
C ASP A 88 7.20 23.76 -7.26
N GLY A 89 7.10 22.58 -6.64
CA GLY A 89 5.94 21.68 -6.73
C GLY A 89 6.23 20.40 -7.52
N LEU A 90 5.15 19.77 -8.00
CA LEU A 90 5.20 18.56 -8.81
C LEU A 90 5.15 18.92 -10.30
N LYS A 91 6.06 18.36 -11.08
CA LYS A 91 6.02 18.45 -12.55
C LYS A 91 5.94 17.06 -13.14
N SER A 92 4.89 16.80 -13.89
CA SER A 92 4.78 15.58 -14.67
C SER A 92 5.84 15.55 -15.78
N GLY A 93 6.36 14.37 -16.05
CA GLY A 93 7.39 14.12 -17.05
C GLY A 93 6.98 13.02 -18.01
N GLU A 94 7.99 12.39 -18.61
CA GLU A 94 7.83 11.41 -19.68
C GLU A 94 7.28 10.05 -19.19
N GLN A 95 6.61 9.35 -20.09
CA GLN A 95 6.17 7.96 -19.88
C GLN A 95 7.32 7.01 -20.21
N VAL A 96 7.54 6.01 -19.35
CA VAL A 96 8.40 4.86 -19.64
C VAL A 96 7.53 3.60 -19.72
N PHE A 97 7.51 2.98 -20.89
CA PHE A 97 6.74 1.76 -21.12
C PHE A 97 7.45 0.56 -20.48
N ILE A 98 6.77 -0.10 -19.54
CA ILE A 98 7.32 -1.23 -18.77
C ILE A 98 6.73 -2.57 -19.22
N LEU A 99 5.59 -2.55 -19.93
CA LEU A 99 4.93 -3.72 -20.48
C LEU A 99 4.57 -3.47 -21.96
N PRO A 100 4.97 -4.34 -22.89
CA PRO A 100 4.55 -4.22 -24.29
C PRO A 100 3.05 -4.53 -24.42
N LYS A 101 2.43 -4.09 -25.51
CA LYS A 101 1.04 -4.42 -25.81
C LYS A 101 0.81 -5.92 -26.02
N GLU A 102 1.73 -6.60 -26.70
CA GLU A 102 1.54 -7.98 -27.14
C GLU A 102 2.51 -8.95 -26.48
N TYR A 103 2.06 -10.20 -26.30
CA TYR A 103 2.89 -11.33 -25.90
C TYR A 103 2.53 -12.60 -26.66
N LYS A 104 3.46 -13.56 -26.65
CA LYS A 104 3.25 -14.89 -27.23
C LYS A 104 2.79 -15.87 -26.16
N ASP A 105 1.69 -16.54 -26.43
CA ASP A 105 1.19 -17.68 -25.69
C ASP A 105 1.17 -18.90 -26.63
N GLY A 106 2.26 -19.68 -26.58
CA GLY A 106 2.56 -20.65 -27.62
C GLY A 106 2.69 -19.98 -28.99
N GLU A 107 1.87 -20.40 -29.95
CA GLU A 107 1.83 -19.82 -31.29
C GLU A 107 0.94 -18.58 -31.40
N GLN A 108 0.06 -18.34 -30.42
CA GLN A 108 -0.89 -17.23 -30.45
C GLN A 108 -0.24 -15.92 -30.00
N THR A 109 -0.57 -14.82 -30.68
CA THR A 109 -0.34 -13.47 -30.16
C THR A 109 -1.56 -13.05 -29.34
N LYS A 110 -1.33 -12.62 -28.10
CA LYS A 110 -2.34 -12.05 -27.20
C LYS A 110 -1.92 -10.66 -26.76
N GLU A 111 -2.87 -9.88 -26.24
CA GLU A 111 -2.61 -8.54 -25.72
C GLU A 111 -2.62 -8.54 -24.20
N TYR A 112 -1.77 -7.71 -23.61
CA TYR A 112 -1.88 -7.30 -22.23
C TYR A 112 -2.75 -6.04 -22.15
N ASP A 113 -3.70 -6.03 -21.23
CA ASP A 113 -4.53 -4.86 -20.97
C ASP A 113 -3.71 -3.80 -20.22
N GLU A 114 -3.13 -4.19 -19.09
CA GLU A 114 -2.46 -3.31 -18.13
C GLU A 114 -1.36 -4.06 -17.36
N THR A 115 -0.57 -3.32 -16.59
CA THR A 115 0.43 -3.91 -15.68
C THR A 115 -0.15 -4.36 -14.35
N ASP A 116 -1.24 -3.74 -13.90
CA ASP A 116 -1.77 -3.88 -12.54
C ASP A 116 -0.65 -3.62 -11.52
N ALA A 117 0.16 -2.59 -11.80
CA ALA A 117 1.32 -2.20 -11.01
C ALA A 117 0.86 -1.53 -9.72
N GLU A 118 1.15 -2.19 -8.59
CA GLU A 118 0.53 -1.88 -7.30
C GLU A 118 1.55 -1.50 -6.23
N GLY A 119 2.84 -1.81 -6.42
CA GLY A 119 3.88 -1.45 -5.46
C GLY A 119 5.16 -1.01 -6.14
N ILE A 120 5.87 -0.06 -5.54
CA ILE A 120 7.12 0.48 -6.08
C ILE A 120 8.14 0.82 -4.99
N ALA A 121 9.41 0.52 -5.25
CA ALA A 121 10.53 0.96 -4.42
C ALA A 121 11.67 1.48 -5.28
N PHE A 122 12.43 2.45 -4.77
CA PHE A 122 13.72 2.84 -5.36
C PHE A 122 14.86 2.33 -4.47
N ALA A 123 15.80 1.61 -5.06
CA ALA A 123 17.01 1.15 -4.38
C ALA A 123 18.14 0.90 -5.38
N ASP A 124 19.38 1.16 -4.96
CA ASP A 124 20.60 0.78 -5.70
C ASP A 124 20.59 1.18 -7.19
N GLY A 125 20.07 2.38 -7.51
CA GLY A 125 20.05 2.93 -8.87
C GLY A 125 18.94 2.37 -9.78
N ALA A 126 17.94 1.69 -9.21
CA ALA A 126 16.80 1.18 -9.97
C ALA A 126 15.46 1.40 -9.25
N TYR A 127 14.41 1.56 -10.04
CA TYR A 127 13.03 1.40 -9.59
C TYR A 127 12.64 -0.06 -9.73
N TYR A 128 12.00 -0.58 -8.69
CA TYR A 128 11.41 -1.91 -8.67
C TYR A 128 9.92 -1.73 -8.59
N VAL A 129 9.19 -2.39 -9.49
CA VAL A 129 7.73 -2.29 -9.59
C VAL A 129 7.16 -3.69 -9.54
N ILE A 130 6.07 -3.90 -8.82
CA ILE A 130 5.43 -5.20 -8.71
C ILE A 130 3.95 -5.10 -9.10
N GLY A 131 3.46 -6.09 -9.83
CA GLY A 131 2.02 -6.26 -10.05
C GLY A 131 1.32 -6.85 -8.82
N SER A 132 -0.01 -6.84 -8.77
CA SER A 132 -0.77 -7.36 -7.61
C SER A 132 -0.50 -8.82 -7.25
N HIS A 133 -0.09 -9.65 -8.21
CA HIS A 133 -0.04 -11.12 -8.12
C HIS A 133 -1.37 -11.75 -7.66
N GLY A 134 -2.48 -11.04 -7.87
CA GLY A 134 -3.83 -11.48 -7.54
C GLY A 134 -4.62 -11.90 -8.77
N LEU A 135 -5.72 -12.63 -8.53
CA LEU A 135 -6.77 -12.78 -9.53
C LEU A 135 -7.51 -11.44 -9.69
N ASN A 136 -8.09 -11.20 -10.85
CA ASN A 136 -9.00 -10.06 -10.99
C ASN A 136 -10.29 -10.27 -10.17
N LYS A 137 -11.16 -9.26 -10.13
CA LYS A 137 -12.45 -9.32 -9.40
C LYS A 137 -13.40 -10.45 -9.85
N SER A 138 -13.22 -10.98 -11.05
CA SER A 138 -13.99 -12.09 -11.61
C SER A 138 -13.36 -13.46 -11.29
N GLY A 139 -12.21 -13.50 -10.62
CA GLY A 139 -11.47 -14.72 -10.33
C GLY A 139 -10.63 -15.23 -11.50
N GLU A 140 -10.32 -14.38 -12.48
CA GLU A 140 -9.52 -14.76 -13.64
C GLU A 140 -8.05 -14.43 -13.43
N HIS A 141 -7.19 -15.34 -13.88
CA HIS A 141 -5.75 -15.13 -13.94
C HIS A 141 -5.40 -14.30 -15.18
N GLN A 142 -4.66 -13.20 -14.97
CA GLN A 142 -4.17 -12.33 -16.03
C GLN A 142 -2.65 -12.25 -15.94
N PRO A 143 -1.88 -12.76 -16.93
CA PRO A 143 -0.43 -12.94 -16.76
C PRO A 143 0.36 -11.66 -16.49
N SER A 144 -0.12 -10.48 -16.90
CA SER A 144 0.57 -9.21 -16.65
C SER A 144 0.65 -8.80 -15.18
N ARG A 145 -0.30 -9.26 -14.35
CA ARG A 145 -0.39 -8.96 -12.90
C ARG A 145 0.72 -9.62 -12.07
N TYR A 146 1.43 -10.60 -12.65
CA TYR A 146 2.36 -11.50 -11.96
C TYR A 146 3.83 -11.21 -12.26
N PHE A 147 4.14 -9.98 -12.67
CA PHE A 147 5.51 -9.57 -12.95
C PHE A 147 6.09 -8.68 -11.85
N LEU A 148 7.37 -8.90 -11.58
CA LEU A 148 8.27 -7.98 -10.89
C LEU A 148 9.19 -7.35 -11.94
N TYR A 149 9.26 -6.03 -11.95
CA TYR A 149 10.05 -5.24 -12.88
C TYR A 149 11.21 -4.58 -12.15
N ARG A 150 12.31 -4.37 -12.88
CA ARG A 150 13.46 -3.56 -12.50
C ARG A 150 13.76 -2.61 -13.65
N LEU A 151 13.60 -1.32 -13.39
CA LEU A 151 13.95 -0.24 -14.30
C LEU A 151 15.24 0.42 -13.80
N THR A 152 16.34 0.22 -14.53
CA THR A 152 17.60 0.90 -14.24
C THR A 152 17.55 2.34 -14.72
N VAL A 153 18.10 3.25 -13.92
CA VAL A 153 18.15 4.68 -14.24
C VAL A 153 19.56 5.22 -14.08
N ASP A 154 19.83 6.33 -14.75
CA ASP A 154 21.06 7.08 -14.58
C ASP A 154 21.15 7.61 -13.13
N PRO A 155 22.25 7.36 -12.41
CA PRO A 155 22.35 7.67 -10.98
C PRO A 155 22.44 9.17 -10.67
N VAL A 156 22.67 10.02 -11.68
CA VAL A 156 22.76 11.47 -11.51
C VAL A 156 21.38 12.11 -11.68
N THR A 157 20.66 11.69 -12.71
CA THR A 157 19.38 12.29 -13.11
C THR A 157 18.17 11.54 -12.56
N GLY A 158 18.33 10.26 -12.21
CA GLY A 158 17.22 9.37 -11.83
C GLY A 158 16.28 9.02 -12.99
N LEU A 159 16.72 9.22 -14.24
CA LEU A 159 15.94 8.98 -15.46
C LEU A 159 16.56 7.87 -16.32
N THR A 160 15.78 7.31 -17.26
CA THR A 160 16.30 6.41 -18.31
C THR A 160 16.46 7.16 -19.63
N GLY A 161 17.48 6.76 -20.41
CA GLY A 161 17.67 7.25 -21.79
C GLY A 161 16.80 6.54 -22.84
N ASP A 162 16.14 5.43 -22.47
CA ASP A 162 15.18 4.73 -23.31
C ASP A 162 13.83 4.63 -22.60
N LEU A 163 12.79 5.20 -23.23
CA LEU A 163 11.43 5.23 -22.72
C LEU A 163 10.58 4.07 -23.25
N GLY A 164 11.04 3.35 -24.27
CA GLY A 164 10.21 2.40 -24.99
C GLY A 164 9.03 3.06 -25.73
N THR A 165 8.06 2.24 -26.12
CA THR A 165 6.83 2.63 -26.79
C THR A 165 5.69 1.72 -26.34
N LYS A 166 4.44 2.01 -26.73
CA LYS A 166 3.28 1.16 -26.43
C LYS A 166 3.45 -0.31 -26.85
N ASP A 167 4.28 -0.59 -27.85
CA ASP A 167 4.46 -1.93 -28.43
C ASP A 167 5.76 -2.59 -27.95
N ILE A 168 6.72 -1.80 -27.43
CA ILE A 168 8.06 -2.26 -27.01
C ILE A 168 8.39 -1.63 -25.66
N ALA A 169 8.51 -2.43 -24.61
CA ALA A 169 8.98 -1.93 -23.32
C ALA A 169 10.40 -1.37 -23.43
N SER A 170 10.75 -0.41 -22.57
CA SER A 170 12.10 0.14 -22.46
C SER A 170 13.13 -0.97 -22.29
N ALA A 171 14.26 -0.88 -22.99
CA ALA A 171 15.39 -1.78 -22.87
C ALA A 171 16.08 -1.70 -21.49
N GLN A 172 15.77 -0.67 -20.68
CA GLN A 172 16.21 -0.57 -19.29
C GLN A 172 15.32 -1.37 -18.31
N VAL A 173 14.24 -1.97 -18.79
CA VAL A 173 13.31 -2.78 -17.98
C VAL A 173 13.67 -4.25 -18.09
N THR A 174 14.01 -4.85 -16.96
CA THR A 174 14.03 -6.31 -16.80
C THR A 174 12.78 -6.75 -16.06
N LYS A 175 12.13 -7.84 -16.48
CA LYS A 175 10.98 -8.42 -15.78
C LYS A 175 11.21 -9.87 -15.35
N SER A 176 10.58 -10.28 -14.27
CA SER A 176 10.57 -11.65 -13.73
C SER A 176 9.15 -12.07 -13.36
N GLY A 177 8.75 -13.30 -13.70
CA GLY A 177 7.51 -13.92 -13.24
C GLY A 177 7.72 -14.94 -12.10
N ASN A 178 8.92 -15.00 -11.52
CA ASN A 178 9.26 -16.04 -10.55
C ASN A 178 8.43 -15.95 -9.26
N LEU A 179 8.05 -14.74 -8.84
CA LEU A 179 7.29 -14.52 -7.60
C LEU A 179 5.93 -15.23 -7.63
N GLU A 180 5.30 -15.37 -8.78
CA GLU A 180 4.08 -16.17 -8.94
C GLU A 180 4.28 -17.59 -8.41
N LYS A 181 5.30 -18.29 -8.92
CA LYS A 181 5.58 -19.67 -8.51
C LYS A 181 6.04 -19.75 -7.06
N ILE A 182 6.86 -18.79 -6.62
CA ILE A 182 7.36 -18.73 -5.24
C ILE A 182 6.18 -18.56 -4.27
N ILE A 183 5.25 -17.64 -4.54
CA ILE A 183 4.04 -17.44 -3.72
C ILE A 183 3.17 -18.69 -3.74
N ALA A 184 2.93 -19.28 -4.91
CA ALA A 184 2.13 -20.50 -5.04
C ALA A 184 2.72 -21.72 -4.33
N THR A 185 4.04 -21.76 -4.15
CA THR A 185 4.74 -22.86 -3.46
C THR A 185 5.06 -22.56 -2.00
N THR A 186 4.79 -21.34 -1.52
CA THR A 186 4.92 -20.97 -0.10
C THR A 186 3.72 -21.54 0.67
N PRO A 187 3.91 -22.51 1.59
CA PRO A 187 2.80 -23.27 2.21
C PRO A 187 1.72 -22.39 2.86
N GLU A 188 2.11 -21.29 3.48
CA GLU A 188 1.23 -20.34 4.16
C GLU A 188 0.39 -19.52 3.17
N LEU A 189 0.86 -19.32 1.93
CA LEU A 189 0.19 -18.51 0.90
C LEU A 189 -0.56 -19.37 -0.13
N ALA A 190 -0.15 -20.62 -0.33
CA ALA A 190 -0.60 -21.49 -1.41
C ALA A 190 -2.14 -21.61 -1.52
N ARG A 191 -2.86 -21.61 -0.39
CA ARG A 191 -4.33 -21.71 -0.40
C ARG A 191 -5.05 -20.46 -0.90
N TYR A 192 -4.38 -19.31 -0.93
CA TYR A 192 -4.97 -18.01 -1.25
C TYR A 192 -4.79 -17.61 -2.71
N VAL A 193 -3.91 -18.28 -3.47
CA VAL A 193 -3.60 -17.93 -4.87
C VAL A 193 -4.78 -18.11 -5.83
N ASN A 194 -5.76 -18.96 -5.47
CA ASN A 194 -6.98 -19.19 -6.25
C ASN A 194 -8.20 -18.45 -5.70
N MET A 195 -8.00 -17.51 -4.77
CA MET A 195 -9.06 -16.71 -4.17
C MET A 195 -9.04 -15.30 -4.76
N ILE A 196 -10.22 -14.68 -4.86
CA ILE A 196 -10.34 -13.28 -5.28
C ILE A 196 -9.79 -12.38 -4.16
N PRO A 197 -9.03 -11.31 -4.46
CA PRO A 197 -8.45 -10.39 -3.47
C PRO A 197 -9.39 -9.99 -2.32
N ASP A 198 -10.61 -9.54 -2.63
CA ASP A 198 -11.61 -9.11 -1.64
C ASP A 198 -12.17 -10.25 -0.77
N GLN A 199 -11.89 -11.50 -1.15
CA GLN A 199 -12.23 -12.71 -0.44
C GLN A 199 -11.00 -13.35 0.23
N GLN A 200 -9.97 -12.58 0.59
CA GLN A 200 -8.67 -13.03 1.13
C GLN A 200 -7.69 -13.57 0.09
N GLY A 201 -7.93 -13.34 -1.21
CA GLY A 201 -6.94 -13.63 -2.25
C GLY A 201 -5.64 -12.88 -2.05
N ILE A 202 -4.59 -13.38 -2.71
CA ILE A 202 -3.32 -12.64 -2.83
C ILE A 202 -3.60 -11.29 -3.48
N ASN A 203 -3.13 -10.22 -2.84
CA ASN A 203 -3.04 -8.89 -3.44
C ASN A 203 -1.86 -8.16 -2.82
N ILE A 204 -0.80 -7.95 -3.60
CA ILE A 204 0.39 -7.19 -3.23
C ILE A 204 0.12 -5.72 -3.56
N GLU A 205 0.41 -4.83 -2.62
CA GLU A 205 0.30 -3.37 -2.82
C GLU A 205 1.53 -2.60 -2.30
N GLY A 206 2.53 -3.29 -1.75
CA GLY A 206 3.72 -2.61 -1.26
C GLY A 206 4.96 -3.46 -1.37
N ILE A 207 6.07 -2.83 -1.72
CA ILE A 207 7.40 -3.43 -1.70
C ILE A 207 8.41 -2.48 -1.12
N ALA A 208 9.40 -3.01 -0.41
CA ALA A 208 10.57 -2.27 0.02
C ALA A 208 11.84 -3.09 -0.18
N ILE A 209 12.95 -2.41 -0.41
CA ILE A 209 14.26 -3.05 -0.55
C ILE A 209 15.16 -2.58 0.58
N LYS A 210 15.74 -3.53 1.32
CA LYS A 210 16.63 -3.22 2.44
C LYS A 210 17.61 -4.36 2.66
N GLY A 211 18.91 -4.05 2.62
CA GLY A 211 19.98 -5.03 2.88
C GLY A 211 20.00 -6.18 1.87
N GLY A 212 19.74 -5.91 0.59
CA GLY A 212 19.69 -6.93 -0.47
C GLY A 212 18.44 -7.81 -0.46
N GLN A 213 17.49 -7.57 0.44
CA GLN A 213 16.22 -8.28 0.54
C GLN A 213 15.09 -7.46 -0.06
N LEU A 214 14.17 -8.13 -0.76
CA LEU A 214 12.87 -7.63 -1.16
C LEU A 214 11.84 -8.01 -0.07
N TYR A 215 11.20 -7.00 0.49
CA TYR A 215 10.05 -7.13 1.37
C TYR A 215 8.80 -6.96 0.50
N VAL A 216 7.92 -7.94 0.51
CA VAL A 216 6.66 -7.96 -0.25
C VAL A 216 5.52 -7.90 0.75
N SER A 217 4.72 -6.85 0.71
CA SER A 217 3.60 -6.66 1.62
C SER A 217 2.26 -6.75 0.92
N PHE A 218 1.30 -7.33 1.62
CA PHE A 218 0.01 -7.71 1.04
C PHE A 218 -1.12 -6.85 1.62
N ARG A 219 -2.03 -6.38 0.76
CA ARG A 219 -3.38 -5.95 1.19
C ARG A 219 -4.13 -7.13 1.79
N GLY A 220 -4.05 -8.26 1.12
CA GLY A 220 -4.65 -9.52 1.51
C GLY A 220 -3.81 -10.70 1.01
N PRO A 221 -3.83 -11.85 1.70
CA PRO A 221 -4.60 -12.17 2.91
C PRO A 221 -4.06 -11.53 4.20
N LEU A 222 -4.92 -11.42 5.22
CA LEU A 222 -4.51 -11.08 6.60
C LEU A 222 -4.25 -12.37 7.41
N ILE A 223 -3.06 -12.95 7.25
CA ILE A 223 -2.70 -14.22 7.91
C ILE A 223 -2.57 -13.97 9.41
N GLY A 224 -3.17 -14.83 10.24
CA GLY A 224 -3.19 -14.65 11.69
C GLY A 224 -3.94 -13.38 12.15
N GLY A 225 -4.75 -12.77 11.27
CA GLY A 225 -5.52 -11.56 11.57
C GLY A 225 -4.73 -10.25 11.55
N GLY A 226 -3.47 -10.27 11.09
CA GLY A 226 -2.64 -9.07 10.94
C GLY A 226 -2.14 -8.90 9.50
N ALA A 227 -1.42 -7.80 9.29
CA ALA A 227 -0.77 -7.53 8.01
C ALA A 227 0.31 -8.58 7.71
N THR A 228 0.33 -9.05 6.47
CA THR A 228 1.25 -10.07 5.97
C THR A 228 2.39 -9.40 5.21
N ILE A 229 3.64 -9.76 5.55
CA ILE A 229 4.84 -9.34 4.82
C ILE A 229 5.73 -10.57 4.62
N GLY A 230 6.11 -10.82 3.37
CA GLY A 230 7.10 -11.82 2.98
C GLY A 230 8.46 -11.19 2.70
N VAL A 231 9.53 -11.96 2.90
CA VAL A 231 10.91 -11.55 2.64
C VAL A 231 11.61 -12.58 1.76
N ILE A 232 12.26 -12.11 0.72
CA ILE A 232 13.06 -12.91 -0.22
C ILE A 232 14.33 -12.14 -0.61
N GLY A 233 15.40 -12.85 -1.00
CA GLY A 233 16.56 -12.22 -1.60
C GLY A 233 16.17 -11.49 -2.90
N LEU A 234 16.58 -10.24 -3.06
CA LEU A 234 16.18 -9.44 -4.22
C LEU A 234 16.60 -10.10 -5.54
N GLU A 235 17.83 -10.60 -5.62
CA GLU A 235 18.31 -11.28 -6.83
C GLU A 235 17.63 -12.64 -7.03
N ASP A 236 17.26 -13.33 -5.96
CA ASP A 236 16.55 -14.61 -6.06
C ASP A 236 15.16 -14.43 -6.68
N ALA A 237 14.45 -13.35 -6.34
CA ALA A 237 13.16 -13.00 -6.95
C ALA A 237 13.25 -12.79 -8.47
N PHE A 238 14.42 -12.44 -9.00
CA PHE A 238 14.65 -12.31 -10.45
C PHE A 238 15.21 -13.59 -11.09
N ARG A 239 15.96 -14.41 -10.36
CA ARG A 239 16.76 -15.50 -10.95
C ARG A 239 16.24 -16.90 -10.66
N SER A 240 15.52 -17.11 -9.55
CA SER A 240 15.22 -18.44 -9.04
C SER A 240 13.72 -18.63 -8.74
N PRO A 241 12.96 -19.34 -9.58
CA PRO A 241 11.54 -19.62 -9.33
C PRO A 241 11.32 -20.65 -8.22
N SER A 242 12.39 -21.19 -7.63
CA SER A 242 12.35 -22.09 -6.46
C SER A 242 12.94 -21.45 -5.21
N ALA A 243 13.20 -20.15 -5.22
CA ALA A 243 13.61 -19.42 -4.02
C ALA A 243 12.52 -19.49 -2.94
N SER A 244 12.93 -19.38 -1.68
CA SER A 244 12.01 -19.40 -0.56
C SER A 244 11.62 -17.98 -0.15
N LEU A 245 10.32 -17.70 -0.13
CA LEU A 245 9.76 -16.52 0.52
C LEU A 245 9.48 -16.87 1.98
N THR A 246 9.99 -16.08 2.91
CA THR A 246 9.74 -16.25 4.35
C THR A 246 8.72 -15.24 4.82
N LEU A 247 7.59 -15.69 5.38
CA LEU A 247 6.63 -14.80 6.02
C LEU A 247 7.14 -14.34 7.39
N LEU A 248 7.00 -13.06 7.67
CA LEU A 248 7.25 -12.50 9.00
C LEU A 248 6.03 -12.72 9.91
N PRO A 249 6.21 -12.67 11.25
CA PRO A 249 5.09 -12.65 12.17
C PRO A 249 4.07 -11.55 11.81
N PRO A 250 2.76 -11.81 11.93
CA PRO A 250 1.74 -10.86 11.51
C PRO A 250 1.82 -9.57 12.34
N ILE A 251 1.68 -8.44 11.65
CA ILE A 251 1.79 -7.11 12.26
C ILE A 251 0.39 -6.59 12.56
N LYS A 252 0.15 -6.15 13.81
CA LYS A 252 -1.13 -5.57 14.22
C LYS A 252 -1.20 -4.09 13.77
N LEU A 253 -1.97 -3.83 12.71
CA LEU A 253 -2.25 -2.47 12.19
C LEU A 253 -3.68 -1.97 12.52
N GLY A 254 -4.54 -2.89 12.96
CA GLY A 254 -5.95 -2.68 13.22
C GLY A 254 -6.79 -3.78 12.58
N ASP A 255 -8.04 -3.93 13.01
CA ASP A 255 -8.92 -4.97 12.49
C ASP A 255 -9.22 -4.74 11.01
N GLY A 256 -9.00 -5.78 10.19
CA GLY A 256 -9.26 -5.73 8.74
C GLY A 256 -8.34 -4.77 7.97
N GLN A 257 -7.16 -4.44 8.52
CA GLN A 257 -6.20 -3.54 7.90
C GLN A 257 -5.07 -4.30 7.20
N GLY A 258 -4.91 -4.06 5.91
CA GLY A 258 -3.83 -4.59 5.07
C GLY A 258 -2.82 -3.52 4.69
N VAL A 259 -1.69 -3.93 4.13
CA VAL A 259 -0.66 -2.99 3.65
C VAL A 259 -1.07 -2.44 2.29
N ARG A 260 -1.01 -1.12 2.16
CA ARG A 260 -1.28 -0.32 0.95
C ARG A 260 -0.01 0.17 0.28
N ASP A 261 1.07 0.38 1.05
CA ASP A 261 2.42 0.64 0.54
C ASP A 261 3.45 0.43 1.66
N LEU A 262 4.72 0.25 1.31
CA LEU A 262 5.82 -0.02 2.22
C LEU A 262 7.07 0.79 1.84
N ALA A 263 7.54 1.68 2.72
CA ALA A 263 8.77 2.44 2.52
C ALA A 263 9.86 2.02 3.51
N ALA A 264 11.05 1.68 3.02
CA ALA A 264 12.20 1.43 3.88
C ALA A 264 12.69 2.74 4.51
N VAL A 265 12.92 2.73 5.82
CA VAL A 265 13.50 3.86 6.56
C VAL A 265 14.61 3.39 7.50
N GLU A 266 15.35 4.33 8.07
CA GLU A 266 16.27 4.01 9.17
C GLU A 266 15.48 3.41 10.36
N GLY A 267 15.97 2.30 10.92
CA GLY A 267 15.36 1.63 12.07
C GLY A 267 14.15 0.75 11.77
N GLY A 268 13.61 0.75 10.54
CA GLY A 268 12.44 -0.08 10.23
C GLY A 268 11.85 0.20 8.86
N PHE A 269 10.51 0.27 8.82
CA PHE A 269 9.70 0.59 7.65
C PHE A 269 8.57 1.55 8.05
N LEU A 270 8.13 2.36 7.10
CA LEU A 270 6.82 2.99 7.15
C LEU A 270 5.84 2.13 6.37
N ILE A 271 4.67 1.90 6.95
CA ILE A 271 3.58 1.14 6.35
C ILE A 271 2.42 2.11 6.14
N LEU A 272 2.00 2.30 4.90
CA LEU A 272 0.68 2.84 4.62
C LEU A 272 -0.32 1.69 4.73
N THR A 273 -1.37 1.87 5.51
CA THR A 273 -2.36 0.82 5.76
C THR A 273 -3.77 1.33 5.52
N GLY A 274 -4.63 0.44 5.01
CA GLY A 274 -6.04 0.68 4.74
C GLY A 274 -6.86 -0.61 4.82
N PRO A 275 -8.18 -0.55 4.57
CA PRO A 275 -9.05 -1.72 4.61
C PRO A 275 -8.56 -2.84 3.69
N GLN A 276 -8.67 -4.12 4.08
CA GLN A 276 -8.28 -5.24 3.22
C GLN A 276 -9.22 -5.43 2.01
N ARG A 277 -10.49 -5.02 2.13
CA ARG A 277 -11.41 -4.99 0.99
C ARG A 277 -11.13 -3.76 0.14
N ASP A 278 -11.41 -3.85 -1.16
CA ASP A 278 -11.40 -2.69 -2.04
C ASP A 278 -12.56 -1.73 -1.70
N GLN A 279 -12.30 -0.85 -0.74
CA GLN A 279 -13.23 0.17 -0.30
C GLN A 279 -12.45 1.33 0.34
N ALA A 280 -13.02 2.53 0.23
CA ALA A 280 -12.58 3.65 1.03
C ALA A 280 -12.77 3.34 2.53
N GLY A 281 -11.85 3.83 3.34
CA GLY A 281 -11.94 3.71 4.79
C GLY A 281 -10.83 4.47 5.51
N PRO A 282 -10.69 4.23 6.83
CA PRO A 282 -9.59 4.78 7.60
C PRO A 282 -8.25 4.33 7.02
N ALA A 283 -7.35 5.29 6.83
CA ALA A 283 -5.96 5.03 6.45
C ALA A 283 -5.02 5.48 7.57
N LYS A 284 -3.89 4.81 7.71
CA LYS A 284 -2.86 5.16 8.70
C LYS A 284 -1.48 5.06 8.07
N VAL A 285 -0.54 5.85 8.61
CA VAL A 285 0.89 5.59 8.42
C VAL A 285 1.45 5.07 9.73
N CYS A 286 2.11 3.92 9.67
CA CYS A 286 2.67 3.25 10.83
C CYS A 286 4.18 3.11 10.71
N PHE A 287 4.93 3.50 11.74
CA PHE A 287 6.33 3.16 11.86
C PHE A 287 6.47 1.78 12.51
N TRP A 288 7.04 0.84 11.77
CA TRP A 288 7.23 -0.54 12.20
C TRP A 288 8.72 -0.87 12.26
N LYS A 289 9.19 -1.29 13.43
CA LYS A 289 10.54 -1.81 13.61
C LYS A 289 10.58 -3.27 13.23
N LEU A 290 11.57 -3.65 12.43
CA LEU A 290 11.71 -5.01 11.94
C LEU A 290 11.81 -6.00 13.12
N GLY A 291 10.92 -6.99 13.13
CA GLY A 291 10.83 -8.02 14.17
C GLY A 291 9.79 -7.75 15.26
N GLU A 292 9.19 -6.56 15.31
CA GLU A 292 8.08 -6.27 16.22
C GLU A 292 6.73 -6.75 15.65
N THR A 293 5.77 -7.12 16.50
CA THR A 293 4.42 -7.55 16.08
C THR A 293 3.39 -6.40 16.08
N SER A 294 3.84 -5.18 16.36
CA SER A 294 3.01 -3.98 16.42
C SER A 294 3.78 -2.81 15.80
N ALA A 295 3.05 -1.79 15.36
CA ALA A 295 3.62 -0.58 14.80
C ALA A 295 3.02 0.66 15.48
N LYS A 296 3.78 1.76 15.50
CA LYS A 296 3.29 3.06 16.00
C LYS A 296 2.57 3.76 14.87
N CYS A 297 1.25 3.86 14.97
CA CYS A 297 0.40 4.34 13.89
C CYS A 297 -0.16 5.75 14.13
N TYR A 298 -0.35 6.46 13.02
CA TYR A 298 -1.02 7.76 12.96
C TYR A 298 -2.11 7.71 11.90
N GLY A 299 -3.34 8.08 12.26
CA GLY A 299 -4.43 8.22 11.30
C GLY A 299 -4.12 9.31 10.28
N VAL A 300 -4.41 9.05 9.00
CA VAL A 300 -4.20 10.01 7.91
C VAL A 300 -5.47 10.81 7.69
N ILE A 301 -5.40 12.13 7.85
CA ILE A 301 -6.41 13.03 7.30
C ILE A 301 -6.13 13.16 5.81
N LYS A 302 -7.04 12.64 4.96
CA LYS A 302 -6.84 12.60 3.51
C LYS A 302 -6.81 14.01 2.92
N ALA A 303 -5.95 14.21 1.92
CA ALA A 303 -5.94 15.44 1.12
C ALA A 303 -7.01 15.40 0.01
N GLY A 304 -7.31 14.21 -0.51
CA GLY A 304 -8.38 13.96 -1.47
C GLY A 304 -9.76 13.82 -0.82
N PRO A 305 -10.81 13.56 -1.62
CA PRO A 305 -12.16 13.31 -1.11
C PRO A 305 -12.21 12.06 -0.22
N ASP A 306 -13.25 11.93 0.62
CA ASP A 306 -13.40 10.79 1.52
C ASP A 306 -13.41 9.43 0.81
N SER A 307 -13.89 9.42 -0.44
CA SER A 307 -13.91 8.25 -1.33
C SER A 307 -12.54 7.83 -1.86
N SER A 308 -11.52 8.67 -1.77
CA SER A 308 -10.17 8.34 -2.22
C SER A 308 -9.48 7.36 -1.27
N LYS A 309 -8.57 6.55 -1.81
CA LYS A 309 -7.81 5.54 -1.08
C LYS A 309 -6.33 5.90 -1.11
N PRO A 310 -5.71 6.34 0.00
CA PRO A 310 -4.26 6.50 0.05
C PRO A 310 -3.57 5.16 -0.28
N GLU A 311 -2.80 5.16 -1.37
CA GLU A 311 -2.18 3.96 -1.94
C GLU A 311 -0.69 4.17 -2.23
N ALA A 312 -0.22 5.39 -2.44
CA ALA A 312 1.21 5.67 -2.58
C ALA A 312 1.81 6.33 -1.32
N LEU A 313 2.96 5.86 -0.86
CA LEU A 313 3.76 6.40 0.25
C LEU A 313 5.24 6.52 -0.14
N THR A 314 5.68 7.74 -0.44
CA THR A 314 7.09 8.02 -0.72
C THR A 314 7.78 8.70 0.46
N LEU A 315 8.89 8.14 0.93
CA LEU A 315 9.79 8.84 1.85
C LEU A 315 10.54 9.96 1.12
N LEU A 316 10.46 11.19 1.64
CA LEU A 316 11.19 12.34 1.12
C LEU A 316 12.42 12.64 1.97
N GLU A 317 12.20 12.82 3.28
CA GLU A 317 13.24 13.24 4.21
C GLU A 317 13.09 12.49 5.54
N THR A 318 14.21 12.21 6.19
CA THR A 318 14.26 11.72 7.58
C THR A 318 15.05 12.69 8.43
N THR A 319 14.48 13.10 9.56
CA THR A 319 15.17 13.85 10.62
C THR A 319 15.09 13.08 11.94
N ASP A 320 15.73 13.56 13.00
CA ASP A 320 15.64 12.92 14.32
C ASP A 320 14.21 12.94 14.89
N ALA A 321 13.39 13.90 14.47
CA ALA A 321 12.04 14.08 15.02
C ALA A 321 10.93 13.44 14.15
N LYS A 322 11.14 13.30 12.84
CA LYS A 322 10.07 12.94 11.91
C LYS A 322 10.57 12.32 10.61
N PHE A 323 9.65 11.61 9.96
CA PHE A 323 9.71 11.29 8.53
C PHE A 323 8.81 12.27 7.78
N GLN A 324 9.34 12.91 6.74
CA GLN A 324 8.53 13.64 5.79
C GLN A 324 8.20 12.72 4.62
N VAL A 325 6.91 12.58 4.31
CA VAL A 325 6.43 11.67 3.28
C VAL A 325 5.50 12.39 2.31
N LEU A 326 5.48 11.92 1.06
CA LEU A 326 4.47 12.24 0.06
C LEU A 326 3.47 11.09 0.02
N ILE A 327 2.18 11.42 0.11
CA ILE A 327 1.10 10.44 -0.03
C ILE A 327 0.25 10.84 -1.24
N MET A 328 -0.08 9.87 -2.09
CA MET A 328 -1.06 10.00 -3.17
C MET A 328 -2.15 8.93 -3.02
N SER A 329 -3.30 9.18 -3.63
CA SER A 329 -4.49 8.35 -3.48
C SER A 329 -5.08 7.93 -4.82
N ASP A 330 -5.49 6.68 -4.90
CA ASP A 330 -6.41 6.19 -5.91
C ASP A 330 -7.82 6.81 -5.74
N GLY A 331 -8.53 6.94 -6.86
CA GLY A 331 -9.89 7.50 -6.94
C GLY A 331 -9.95 9.03 -6.81
N ALA A 332 -8.81 9.72 -6.81
CA ALA A 332 -8.72 11.17 -6.86
C ALA A 332 -7.96 11.59 -8.12
N ASN A 333 -8.57 12.42 -8.98
CA ASN A 333 -7.90 12.88 -10.19
C ASN A 333 -6.58 13.59 -9.86
N GLY A 334 -5.48 13.10 -10.44
CA GLY A 334 -4.12 13.57 -10.18
C GLY A 334 -3.52 13.08 -8.85
N GLY A 335 -4.20 12.19 -8.13
CA GLY A 335 -3.72 11.52 -6.92
C GLY A 335 -3.88 12.29 -5.62
N ALA A 336 -4.42 13.52 -5.65
CA ALA A 336 -4.45 14.45 -4.51
C ALA A 336 -3.14 14.46 -3.67
N PRO A 337 -1.98 14.71 -4.31
CA PRO A 337 -0.68 14.51 -3.68
C PRO A 337 -0.49 15.48 -2.53
N ALA A 338 -0.04 14.98 -1.38
CA ALA A 338 0.19 15.81 -0.21
C ALA A 338 1.40 15.36 0.61
N ILE A 339 2.11 16.34 1.16
CA ILE A 339 3.23 16.12 2.08
C ILE A 339 2.69 16.04 3.50
N TYR A 340 3.18 15.07 4.27
CA TYR A 340 2.87 14.88 5.68
C TYR A 340 4.16 14.78 6.50
N ASN A 341 4.06 15.11 7.79
CA ASN A 341 5.12 14.84 8.77
C ASN A 341 4.65 13.74 9.71
N VAL A 342 5.29 12.58 9.66
CA VAL A 342 5.05 11.43 10.55
C VAL A 342 6.06 11.49 11.70
N PRO A 343 5.63 11.61 12.97
CA PRO A 343 6.59 11.63 14.08
C PRO A 343 7.30 10.28 14.26
N ARG A 344 8.59 10.31 14.62
CA ARG A 344 9.38 9.11 14.98
C ARG A 344 8.98 8.58 16.36
#